data_AF-A0AB39QS52-F1
#
_entry.id   AF-A0AB39QS52-F1
#
_cell.length_a   1.000
_cell.length_b   1.000
_cell.length_c   1.000
_cell.angle_alpha   90.00
_cell.angle_beta   90.00
_cell.angle_gamma   90.00
#
_symmetry.space_group_name_H-M   'P 1'
#
loop_
_entity.id
_entity.type
_entity.pdbx_description
1 polymer ?
#
loop_
_entity_poly.entity_id
_entity_poly.type
_entity_poly.pdbx_seq_one_letter_code
_entity_poly.pdbx_strand_id
1 'polypeptide(L)'
;MTRLIVAAGGGGDAVAAAMLHAALYDGDDQAVILTYAWDRLLIDPIPGPRGADDFSGLEPLTPAVWKVPAEAHPIASAGSTLPRLAAELPHAFALIDPGRGAEGVTHQVEELITHLQPTTIDLLDVGGDVLARGDEPTLKSPLADSLTLAACAQVNAPIRLLVAGPGLDGELSHDDLRNVLGPLIHTFTAKDAEPVSSILEWHPSEATGMLAATARGVRGICEVRDAGLPIPLTDESPTVHEVDLDDALNRNELARAIMATASLAEVEAFSREICGFSEIDYERNKALWLKEQQPVRLDPDTVLIQLGQFEAEARSRGVTHTTFRHLTEVLNLDGSQRDDLRRLLINSRPEQYAAPLWHIPATT
;
A
#
# COMPACT_ATOMS: atom_id res chain seq x y z
N MET A 1 25.80 4.43 -3.02
CA MET A 1 25.73 4.39 -1.54
C MET A 1 24.53 3.56 -1.12
N THR A 2 24.32 3.25 0.17
CA THR A 2 23.13 2.50 0.60
C THR A 2 22.11 3.44 1.23
N ARG A 3 20.84 3.28 0.87
CA ARG A 3 19.68 3.95 1.46
C ARG A 3 18.77 2.92 2.10
N LEU A 4 18.07 3.32 3.15
CA LEU A 4 17.01 2.54 3.77
C LEU A 4 15.70 3.27 3.55
N ILE A 5 14.72 2.62 2.91
CA ILE A 5 13.36 3.13 2.80
C ILE A 5 12.47 2.17 3.58
N VAL A 6 11.82 2.68 4.62
CA VAL A 6 10.84 1.95 5.42
C VAL A 6 9.46 2.28 4.85
N ALA A 7 8.81 1.30 4.23
CA ALA A 7 7.43 1.41 3.78
C ALA A 7 6.50 1.21 4.97
N ALA A 8 5.68 2.22 5.29
CA ALA A 8 4.86 2.27 6.49
C ALA A 8 3.71 1.25 6.47
N GLY A 9 3.05 1.12 5.31
CA GLY A 9 1.96 0.18 5.07
C GLY A 9 2.38 -1.15 4.43
N GLY A 10 1.39 -1.87 3.91
CA GLY A 10 1.58 -3.15 3.21
C GLY A 10 2.30 -3.05 1.86
N GLY A 11 2.25 -4.11 1.04
CA GLY A 11 3.05 -4.22 -0.20
C GLY A 11 2.87 -3.09 -1.23
N GLY A 12 1.82 -2.27 -1.13
CA GLY A 12 1.62 -1.09 -1.99
C GLY A 12 2.66 0.01 -1.79
N ASP A 13 3.06 0.25 -0.55
CA ASP A 13 4.02 1.29 -0.19
C ASP A 13 5.43 0.91 -0.64
N ALA A 14 5.74 -0.39 -0.66
CA ALA A 14 6.98 -0.90 -1.21
C ALA A 14 7.15 -0.55 -2.70
N VAL A 15 6.06 -0.53 -3.48
CA VAL A 15 6.09 -0.10 -4.88
C VAL A 15 6.30 1.42 -4.98
N ALA A 16 5.67 2.20 -4.10
CA ALA A 16 5.88 3.65 -4.05
C ALA A 16 7.31 3.99 -3.57
N ALA A 17 7.90 3.19 -2.70
CA ALA A 17 9.29 3.33 -2.25
C ALA A 17 10.26 3.14 -3.43
N ALA A 18 10.02 2.16 -4.30
CA ALA A 18 10.81 1.99 -5.52
C ALA A 18 10.66 3.19 -6.48
N MET A 19 9.45 3.73 -6.60
CA MET A 19 9.16 4.93 -7.40
C MET A 19 9.83 6.20 -6.82
N LEU A 20 9.75 6.40 -5.50
CA LEU A 20 10.44 7.48 -4.76
C LEU A 20 11.95 7.39 -4.96
N HIS A 21 12.51 6.18 -4.84
CA HIS A 21 13.94 5.96 -5.02
C HIS A 21 14.41 6.40 -6.40
N ALA A 22 13.68 6.02 -7.45
CA ALA A 22 14.00 6.41 -8.81
C ALA A 22 13.84 7.91 -9.09
N ALA A 23 12.93 8.59 -8.36
CA ALA A 23 12.66 10.01 -8.53
C ALA A 23 13.70 10.90 -7.82
N LEU A 24 14.12 10.52 -6.61
CA LEU A 24 14.94 11.36 -5.75
C LEU A 24 16.43 11.03 -5.77
N TYR A 25 16.80 9.82 -6.18
CA TYR A 25 18.16 9.31 -6.03
C TYR A 25 18.76 8.83 -7.36
N ASP A 26 20.08 8.99 -7.49
CA ASP A 26 20.82 8.61 -8.68
C ASP A 26 20.90 7.08 -8.84
N GLY A 27 21.02 6.60 -10.08
CA GLY A 27 21.00 5.16 -10.39
C GLY A 27 22.17 4.32 -9.83
N ASP A 28 23.23 4.97 -9.31
CA ASP A 28 24.35 4.29 -8.65
C ASP A 28 24.08 4.03 -7.15
N ASP A 29 23.01 4.59 -6.58
CA ASP A 29 22.59 4.32 -5.22
C ASP A 29 21.78 3.02 -5.15
N GLN A 30 22.09 2.21 -4.14
CA GLN A 30 21.36 0.99 -3.80
C GLN A 30 20.39 1.33 -2.67
N ALA A 31 19.19 0.75 -2.72
CA ALA A 31 18.21 0.89 -1.65
C ALA A 31 17.76 -0.47 -1.13
N VAL A 32 17.64 -0.55 0.19
CA VAL A 32 16.94 -1.61 0.89
C VAL A 32 15.55 -1.07 1.23
N ILE A 33 14.51 -1.77 0.77
CA ILE A 33 13.11 -1.47 1.10
C ILE A 33 12.69 -2.42 2.22
N LEU A 34 12.46 -1.87 3.41
CA LEU A 34 11.91 -2.58 4.56
C LEU A 34 10.38 -2.42 4.52
N THR A 35 9.65 -3.54 4.45
CA THR A 35 8.19 -3.52 4.26
C THR A 35 7.52 -4.73 4.89
N TYR A 36 6.22 -4.63 5.16
CA TYR A 36 5.41 -5.77 5.56
C TYR A 36 5.15 -6.74 4.40
N ALA A 37 5.09 -8.03 4.71
CA ALA A 37 4.33 -9.00 3.93
C ALA A 37 2.87 -9.01 4.42
N TRP A 38 2.16 -7.92 4.16
CA TRP A 38 0.74 -7.79 4.50
C TRP A 38 -0.03 -7.45 3.24
N ASP A 39 -0.37 -8.50 2.50
CA ASP A 39 -1.07 -8.40 1.25
C ASP A 39 -2.58 -8.55 1.46
N ARG A 40 -3.36 -7.97 0.55
CA ARG A 40 -4.83 -8.03 0.63
C ARG A 40 -5.31 -9.46 0.41
N LEU A 41 -6.51 -9.79 0.89
CA LEU A 41 -7.13 -11.13 0.76
C LEU A 41 -7.26 -11.68 -0.67
N LEU A 42 -7.13 -10.81 -1.67
CA LEU A 42 -7.01 -11.17 -3.08
C LEU A 42 -5.71 -11.92 -3.42
N ILE A 43 -4.64 -11.70 -2.64
CA ILE A 43 -3.32 -12.32 -2.78
C ILE A 43 -3.03 -13.29 -1.63
N ASP A 44 -3.20 -12.85 -0.38
CA ASP A 44 -3.00 -13.67 0.81
C ASP A 44 -4.34 -13.97 1.49
N PRO A 45 -4.89 -15.19 1.40
CA PRO A 45 -6.20 -15.49 1.98
C PRO A 45 -6.19 -15.56 3.52
N ILE A 46 -5.02 -15.41 4.16
CA ILE A 46 -4.86 -15.45 5.62
C ILE A 46 -4.90 -14.02 6.18
N PRO A 47 -5.84 -13.68 7.09
CA PRO A 47 -5.87 -12.37 7.74
C PRO A 47 -4.60 -12.03 8.53
N GLY A 48 -4.16 -10.79 8.43
CA GLY A 48 -3.02 -10.22 9.15
C GLY A 48 -1.67 -10.42 8.44
N PRO A 49 -0.61 -9.74 8.95
CA PRO A 49 0.71 -9.74 8.33
C PRO A 49 1.44 -11.08 8.49
N ARG A 50 2.26 -11.42 7.50
CA ARG A 50 3.16 -12.58 7.50
C ARG A 50 4.51 -12.25 8.14
N GLY A 51 5.04 -13.20 8.91
CA GLY A 51 6.37 -13.16 9.52
C GLY A 51 7.35 -14.10 8.81
N ALA A 52 8.57 -14.21 9.34
CA ALA A 52 9.61 -15.02 8.69
C ALA A 52 9.24 -16.52 8.57
N ASP A 53 8.50 -17.05 9.55
CA ASP A 53 8.05 -18.44 9.59
C ASP A 53 6.99 -18.78 8.53
N ASP A 54 6.40 -17.77 7.88
CA ASP A 54 5.42 -17.94 6.80
C ASP A 54 6.08 -18.08 5.42
N PHE A 55 7.41 -18.07 5.34
CA PHE A 55 8.16 -18.17 4.09
C PHE A 55 9.19 -19.29 4.11
N SER A 56 9.46 -19.83 2.93
CA SER A 56 10.63 -20.63 2.64
C SER A 56 11.60 -19.84 1.76
N GLY A 57 12.91 -20.04 1.95
CA GLY A 57 13.93 -19.41 1.12
C GLY A 57 14.28 -17.96 1.48
N LEU A 58 13.86 -17.45 2.64
CA LEU A 58 14.37 -16.18 3.17
C LEU A 58 15.86 -16.27 3.50
N GLU A 59 16.57 -15.16 3.32
CA GLU A 59 18.00 -15.03 3.63
C GLU A 59 18.18 -14.16 4.89
N PRO A 60 18.97 -14.56 5.89
CA PRO A 60 19.21 -13.70 7.04
C PRO A 60 20.01 -12.47 6.60
N LEU A 61 19.49 -11.27 6.90
CA LEU A 61 20.19 -10.00 6.66
C LEU A 61 20.85 -9.52 7.96
N THR A 62 20.11 -9.60 9.07
CA THR A 62 20.59 -9.40 10.44
C THR A 62 20.01 -10.51 11.34
N PRO A 63 20.37 -10.61 12.63
CA PRO A 63 19.73 -11.55 13.54
C PRO A 63 18.20 -11.43 13.64
N ALA A 64 17.66 -10.20 13.54
CA ALA A 64 16.22 -9.93 13.62
C ALA A 64 15.54 -9.71 12.25
N VAL A 65 16.29 -9.47 11.18
CA VAL A 65 15.73 -9.11 9.86
C VAL A 65 16.10 -10.11 8.78
N TRP A 66 15.09 -10.49 8.00
CA TRP A 66 15.21 -11.37 6.85
C TRP A 66 15.07 -10.60 5.55
N LYS A 67 15.95 -10.88 4.60
CA LYS A 67 15.84 -10.47 3.21
C LYS A 67 14.90 -11.42 2.47
N VAL A 68 14.09 -10.86 1.58
CA VAL A 68 13.18 -11.57 0.68
C VAL A 68 13.81 -11.64 -0.72
N PRO A 69 14.49 -12.73 -1.10
CA PRO A 69 14.95 -12.92 -2.48
C PRO A 69 13.81 -13.30 -3.44
N ALA A 70 14.08 -13.23 -4.74
CA ALA A 70 13.13 -13.63 -5.80
C ALA A 70 12.70 -15.10 -5.68
N GLU A 71 13.57 -15.94 -5.15
CA GLU A 71 13.36 -17.37 -4.94
C GLU A 71 12.65 -17.71 -3.62
N ALA A 72 12.31 -16.70 -2.81
CA ALA A 72 11.49 -16.92 -1.62
C ALA A 72 10.06 -17.29 -2.02
N HIS A 73 9.42 -18.14 -1.22
CA HIS A 73 8.04 -18.56 -1.46
C HIS A 73 7.25 -18.52 -0.16
N PRO A 74 6.07 -17.87 -0.14
CA PRO A 74 5.16 -18.00 1.00
C PRO A 74 4.73 -19.46 1.14
N ILE A 75 4.64 -19.93 2.38
CA ILE A 75 4.24 -21.30 2.70
C ILE A 75 2.72 -21.36 2.65
N ALA A 76 2.18 -22.22 1.78
CA ALA A 76 0.74 -22.36 1.62
C ALA A 76 0.04 -22.65 2.96
N SER A 77 -1.09 -22.01 3.26
CA SER A 77 -1.93 -21.20 2.36
C SER A 77 -1.59 -19.70 2.28
N ALA A 78 -0.45 -19.25 2.82
CA ALA A 78 -0.07 -17.84 2.74
C ALA A 78 0.21 -17.42 1.29
N GLY A 79 -0.09 -16.16 0.99
CA GLY A 79 0.33 -15.47 -0.23
C GLY A 79 1.28 -14.32 0.08
N SER A 80 2.02 -13.84 -0.92
CA SER A 80 2.70 -12.56 -0.84
C SER A 80 3.10 -12.02 -2.21
N THR A 81 3.07 -10.69 -2.37
CA THR A 81 3.63 -10.01 -3.53
C THR A 81 5.14 -9.82 -3.46
N LEU A 82 5.75 -9.89 -2.26
CA LEU A 82 7.15 -9.51 -2.05
C LEU A 82 8.18 -10.30 -2.88
N PRO A 83 8.10 -11.65 -3.01
CA PRO A 83 9.08 -12.35 -3.83
C PRO A 83 9.06 -11.92 -5.30
N ARG A 84 7.87 -11.63 -5.84
CA ARG A 84 7.74 -11.13 -7.22
C ARG A 84 8.23 -9.68 -7.35
N LEU A 85 8.00 -8.83 -6.35
CA LEU A 85 8.62 -7.50 -6.30
C LEU A 85 10.15 -7.60 -6.31
N ALA A 86 10.72 -8.48 -5.50
CA ALA A 86 12.17 -8.72 -5.45
C ALA A 86 12.75 -9.29 -6.76
N ALA A 87 11.95 -9.98 -7.56
CA ALA A 87 12.34 -10.48 -8.87
C ALA A 87 12.33 -9.42 -9.97
N GLU A 88 11.42 -8.45 -9.89
CA GLU A 88 11.14 -7.49 -10.96
C GLU A 88 11.71 -6.08 -10.69
N LEU A 89 12.07 -5.77 -9.43
CA LEU A 89 12.67 -4.50 -9.02
C LEU A 89 14.15 -4.69 -8.65
N PRO A 90 15.01 -3.68 -8.89
CA PRO A 90 16.44 -3.77 -8.57
C PRO A 90 16.75 -3.65 -7.07
N HIS A 91 15.74 -3.41 -6.24
CA HIS A 91 15.86 -3.16 -4.80
C HIS A 91 16.02 -4.45 -4.01
N ALA A 92 16.78 -4.39 -2.91
CA ALA A 92 16.75 -5.45 -1.92
C ALA A 92 15.53 -5.26 -1.01
N PHE A 93 14.71 -6.30 -0.85
CA PHE A 93 13.56 -6.27 0.04
C PHE A 93 13.90 -6.94 1.38
N ALA A 94 13.53 -6.27 2.46
CA ALA A 94 13.62 -6.78 3.83
C ALA A 94 12.22 -6.85 4.43
N LEU A 95 11.96 -7.92 5.19
CA LEU A 95 10.67 -8.18 5.80
C LEU A 95 10.57 -7.51 7.17
N ILE A 96 9.52 -6.72 7.39
CA ILE A 96 9.08 -6.33 8.73
C ILE A 96 8.28 -7.48 9.34
N ASP A 97 8.72 -7.99 10.48
CA ASP A 97 7.97 -8.91 11.32
C ASP A 97 7.31 -8.17 12.50
N PRO A 98 5.98 -7.94 12.50
CA PRO A 98 5.29 -7.24 13.59
C PRO A 98 4.98 -8.11 14.81
N GLY A 99 5.33 -9.41 14.80
CA GLY A 99 4.90 -10.36 15.82
C GLY A 99 5.30 -9.95 17.26
N ARG A 100 6.36 -9.15 17.38
CA ARG A 100 6.92 -8.65 18.64
C ARG A 100 6.55 -7.18 18.93
N GLY A 101 5.47 -6.67 18.32
CA GLY A 101 4.96 -5.32 18.57
C GLY A 101 5.93 -4.22 18.16
N ALA A 102 5.72 -3.01 18.69
CA ALA A 102 6.55 -1.85 18.37
C ALA A 102 8.01 -2.03 18.82
N GLU A 103 8.24 -2.69 19.96
CA GLU A 103 9.60 -3.00 20.44
C GLU A 103 10.36 -3.86 19.41
N GLY A 104 9.70 -4.88 18.86
CA GLY A 104 10.28 -5.76 17.85
C GLY A 104 10.59 -5.07 16.53
N VAL A 105 9.68 -4.22 16.05
CA VAL A 105 9.91 -3.44 14.81
C VAL A 105 11.01 -2.41 15.02
N THR A 106 11.06 -1.74 16.18
CA THR A 106 12.16 -0.81 16.53
C THR A 106 13.50 -1.51 16.47
N HIS A 107 13.62 -2.69 17.09
CA HIS A 107 14.86 -3.47 17.08
C HIS A 107 15.30 -3.86 15.66
N GLN A 108 14.37 -4.25 14.80
CA GLN A 108 14.66 -4.56 13.39
C GLN A 108 15.23 -3.34 12.64
N VAL A 109 14.64 -2.15 12.83
CA VAL A 109 15.13 -0.92 12.21
C VAL A 109 16.52 -0.54 12.73
N GLU A 110 16.77 -0.64 14.04
CA GLU A 110 18.08 -0.37 14.64
C GLU A 110 19.19 -1.31 14.13
N GLU A 111 18.88 -2.60 13.98
CA GLU A 111 19.82 -3.57 13.43
C GLU A 111 20.17 -3.25 11.97
N LEU A 112 19.18 -2.87 11.16
CA LEU A 112 19.41 -2.47 9.77
C LEU A 112 20.24 -1.20 9.67
N ILE A 113 19.99 -0.19 10.51
CA ILE A 113 20.79 1.04 10.53
C ILE A 113 22.24 0.72 10.89
N THR A 114 22.44 -0.14 11.89
CA THR A 114 23.79 -0.58 12.30
C THR A 114 24.49 -1.37 11.20
N HIS A 115 23.77 -2.28 10.54
CA HIS A 115 24.30 -3.16 9.51
C HIS A 115 24.61 -2.42 8.19
N LEU A 116 23.67 -1.59 7.72
CA LEU A 116 23.72 -0.94 6.41
C LEU A 116 24.47 0.41 6.45
N GLN A 117 24.53 1.06 7.62
CA GLN A 117 25.03 2.43 7.78
C GLN A 117 24.47 3.38 6.70
N PRO A 118 23.14 3.48 6.58
CA PRO A 118 22.51 4.12 5.43
C PRO A 118 22.81 5.62 5.41
N THR A 119 22.93 6.18 4.19
CA THR A 119 23.12 7.62 3.99
C THR A 119 21.86 8.43 4.26
N THR A 120 20.68 7.85 4.02
CA THR A 120 19.37 8.38 4.38
C THR A 120 18.46 7.26 4.86
N ILE A 121 17.53 7.61 5.75
CA ILE A 121 16.44 6.74 6.20
C ILE A 121 15.16 7.50 5.91
N ASP A 122 14.38 7.00 4.95
CA ASP A 122 13.08 7.58 4.60
C ASP A 122 11.97 6.63 5.10
N LEU A 123 11.04 7.13 5.91
CA LEU A 123 9.78 6.46 6.24
C LEU A 123 8.73 6.96 5.23
N LEU A 124 8.19 6.07 4.40
CA LEU A 124 7.25 6.42 3.34
C LEU A 124 5.88 5.80 3.60
N ASP A 125 4.86 6.63 3.51
CA ASP A 125 3.45 6.25 3.50
C ASP A 125 2.78 6.80 2.22
N VAL A 126 1.91 5.99 1.60
CA VAL A 126 1.08 6.41 0.46
C VAL A 126 -0.35 6.65 0.91
N GLY A 127 -0.78 7.92 0.83
CA GLY A 127 -2.13 8.35 1.18
C GLY A 127 -2.18 9.14 2.48
N GLY A 128 -1.36 8.78 3.48
CA GLY A 128 -1.16 9.62 4.66
C GLY A 128 -1.76 9.07 5.95
N ASP A 129 -2.18 7.81 6.00
CA ASP A 129 -2.68 7.11 7.20
C ASP A 129 -1.74 7.22 8.40
N VAL A 130 -0.43 7.37 8.16
CA VAL A 130 0.58 7.66 9.19
C VAL A 130 0.27 8.94 9.98
N LEU A 131 -0.45 9.90 9.38
CA LEU A 131 -0.87 11.18 9.97
C LEU A 131 -2.27 11.13 10.59
N ALA A 132 -2.95 9.99 10.58
CA ALA A 132 -4.26 9.85 11.20
C ALA A 132 -4.18 10.06 12.72
N ARG A 133 -5.24 10.61 13.33
CA ARG A 133 -5.39 10.62 14.78
C ARG A 133 -5.77 9.22 15.29
N GLY A 134 -6.57 8.50 14.51
CA GLY A 134 -7.12 7.19 14.84
C GLY A 134 -8.64 7.18 14.99
N ASP A 135 -9.28 8.36 15.07
CA ASP A 135 -10.72 8.53 15.26
C ASP A 135 -11.47 9.01 14.01
N GLU A 136 -10.75 9.15 12.89
CA GLU A 136 -11.32 9.58 11.63
C GLU A 136 -12.38 8.57 11.12
N PRO A 137 -13.61 9.01 10.79
CA PRO A 137 -14.70 8.10 10.41
C PRO A 137 -14.43 7.26 9.15
N THR A 138 -13.54 7.76 8.29
CA THR A 138 -13.16 7.16 7.01
C THR A 138 -11.96 6.22 7.12
N LEU A 139 -11.25 6.20 8.25
CA LEU A 139 -10.09 5.36 8.51
C LEU A 139 -10.47 3.86 8.47
N LYS A 140 -9.61 3.04 7.86
CA LYS A 140 -9.78 1.60 7.58
C LYS A 140 -8.55 0.77 7.88
N SER A 141 -7.34 1.26 7.64
CA SER A 141 -6.10 0.47 7.78
C SER A 141 -4.95 1.16 8.54
N PRO A 142 -5.18 1.74 9.74
CA PRO A 142 -4.15 2.52 10.41
C PRO A 142 -3.03 1.70 11.08
N LEU A 143 -3.15 0.37 11.13
CA LEU A 143 -2.39 -0.45 12.07
C LEU A 143 -0.91 -0.58 11.66
N ALA A 144 -0.64 -0.84 10.38
CA ALA A 144 0.72 -0.96 9.86
C ALA A 144 1.48 0.37 9.98
N ASP A 145 0.85 1.45 9.53
CA ASP A 145 1.42 2.80 9.51
C ASP A 145 1.71 3.32 10.91
N SER A 146 0.75 3.14 11.83
CA SER A 146 0.93 3.55 13.23
C SER A 146 2.03 2.74 13.92
N LEU A 147 2.13 1.43 13.63
CA LEU A 147 3.18 0.57 14.18
C LEU A 147 4.56 0.96 13.68
N THR A 148 4.68 1.22 12.38
CA THR A 148 5.94 1.68 11.78
C THR A 148 6.34 3.06 12.28
N LEU A 149 5.40 4.00 12.38
CA LEU A 149 5.63 5.32 12.96
C LEU A 149 6.12 5.21 14.40
N ALA A 150 5.44 4.42 15.23
CA ALA A 150 5.81 4.19 16.62
C ALA A 150 7.22 3.60 16.75
N ALA A 151 7.62 2.71 15.84
CA ALA A 151 8.95 2.13 15.84
C ALA A 151 10.02 3.12 15.37
N CYS A 152 9.81 3.76 14.21
CA CYS A 152 10.74 4.74 13.65
C CYS A 152 10.99 5.92 14.59
N ALA A 153 9.98 6.42 15.29
CA ALA A 153 10.14 7.53 16.22
C ALA A 153 10.95 7.18 17.49
N GLN A 154 11.21 5.89 17.76
CA GLN A 154 12.03 5.44 18.90
C GLN A 154 13.51 5.25 18.54
N VAL A 155 13.83 5.22 17.25
CA VAL A 155 15.18 4.95 16.78
C VAL A 155 16.06 6.19 16.94
N ASN A 156 17.28 5.99 17.43
CA ASN A 156 18.27 7.06 17.57
C ASN A 156 19.01 7.35 16.25
N ALA A 157 18.27 7.71 15.21
CA ALA A 157 18.80 8.10 13.90
C ALA A 157 17.86 9.12 13.23
N PRO A 158 18.38 10.03 12.37
CA PRO A 158 17.53 10.95 11.65
C PRO A 158 16.70 10.20 10.61
N ILE A 159 15.37 10.23 10.76
CA ILE A 159 14.40 9.66 9.83
C ILE A 159 13.60 10.78 9.18
N ARG A 160 13.45 10.72 7.87
CA ARG A 160 12.58 11.63 7.11
C ARG A 160 11.25 10.95 6.87
N LEU A 161 10.17 11.51 7.42
CA LEU A 161 8.82 11.04 7.14
C LEU A 161 8.32 11.69 5.85
N LEU A 162 7.95 10.86 4.89
CA LEU A 162 7.47 11.26 3.57
C LEU A 162 6.07 10.71 3.35
N VAL A 163 5.15 11.58 2.94
CA VAL A 163 3.80 11.20 2.54
C VAL A 163 3.66 11.43 1.04
N ALA A 164 3.42 10.35 0.30
CA ALA A 164 3.20 10.37 -1.13
C ALA A 164 1.70 10.28 -1.45
N GLY A 165 1.24 11.06 -2.42
CA GLY A 165 -0.15 11.11 -2.85
C GLY A 165 -1.16 11.30 -1.72
N PRO A 166 -1.13 12.45 -1.03
CA PRO A 166 -2.02 12.71 0.11
C PRO A 166 -3.50 12.45 -0.23
N GLY A 167 -4.15 11.58 0.54
CA GLY A 167 -5.57 11.20 0.44
C GLY A 167 -5.91 10.15 -0.62
N LEU A 168 -4.91 9.56 -1.30
CA LEU A 168 -5.15 8.55 -2.35
C LEU A 168 -5.56 7.17 -1.82
N ASP A 169 -5.45 6.89 -0.54
CA ASP A 169 -6.04 5.71 0.11
C ASP A 169 -7.56 5.85 0.34
N GLY A 170 -8.05 7.11 0.35
CA GLY A 170 -9.44 7.47 0.64
C GLY A 170 -9.77 7.53 2.14
N GLU A 171 -8.77 7.42 3.02
CA GLU A 171 -8.96 7.30 4.46
C GLU A 171 -8.92 8.64 5.18
N LEU A 172 -8.12 9.57 4.69
CA LEU A 172 -8.06 10.95 5.19
C LEU A 172 -8.55 11.96 4.15
N SER A 173 -9.34 12.94 4.60
CA SER A 173 -9.78 14.00 3.72
C SER A 173 -8.66 14.99 3.44
N HIS A 174 -8.74 15.68 2.30
CA HIS A 174 -7.81 16.77 1.99
C HIS A 174 -7.80 17.86 3.08
N ASP A 175 -8.92 18.11 3.75
CA ASP A 175 -8.97 19.09 4.84
C ASP A 175 -8.28 18.57 6.12
N ASP A 176 -8.28 17.26 6.37
CA ASP A 176 -7.51 16.65 7.46
C ASP A 176 -6.00 16.76 7.21
N LEU A 177 -5.59 16.62 5.95
CA LEU A 177 -4.18 16.60 5.53
C LEU A 177 -3.58 18.01 5.35
N ARG A 178 -4.35 18.98 4.84
CA ARG A 178 -3.83 20.32 4.44
C ARG A 178 -3.00 21.03 5.50
N ASN A 179 -3.34 20.86 6.78
CA ASN A 179 -2.68 21.55 7.89
C ASN A 179 -1.53 20.74 8.53
N VAL A 180 -1.33 19.49 8.12
CA VAL A 180 -0.31 18.59 8.67
C VAL A 180 0.77 18.23 7.67
N LEU A 181 0.50 18.38 6.37
CA LEU A 181 1.53 18.25 5.34
C LEU A 181 2.59 19.34 5.52
N GLY A 182 3.85 18.94 5.52
CA GLY A 182 4.98 19.86 5.50
C GLY A 182 5.40 20.22 4.06
N PRO A 183 6.66 20.62 3.86
CA PRO A 183 7.13 21.12 2.57
C PRO A 183 7.00 20.07 1.45
N LEU A 184 6.63 20.55 0.27
CA LEU A 184 6.68 19.76 -0.97
C LEU A 184 8.14 19.40 -1.30
N ILE A 185 8.42 18.11 -1.40
CA ILE A 185 9.75 17.58 -1.78
C ILE A 185 9.82 17.32 -3.27
N HIS A 186 8.77 16.72 -3.83
CA HIS A 186 8.73 16.35 -5.24
C HIS A 186 7.31 16.27 -5.78
N THR A 187 7.17 16.46 -7.08
CA THR A 187 5.94 16.14 -7.81
C THR A 187 6.29 15.08 -8.84
N PHE A 188 5.76 13.88 -8.65
CA PHE A 188 6.01 12.77 -9.54
C PHE A 188 5.52 13.07 -10.96
N THR A 189 6.31 12.61 -11.91
CA THR A 189 6.05 12.70 -13.34
C THR A 189 5.91 11.31 -13.95
N ALA A 190 5.46 11.24 -15.20
CA ALA A 190 5.41 9.98 -15.94
C ALA A 190 6.75 9.24 -15.96
N LYS A 191 7.88 9.97 -15.97
CA LYS A 191 9.23 9.39 -15.95
C LYS A 191 9.51 8.67 -14.63
N ASP A 192 9.02 9.21 -13.52
CA ASP A 192 9.25 8.66 -12.18
C ASP A 192 8.44 7.37 -11.97
N ALA A 193 7.26 7.28 -12.60
CA ALA A 193 6.42 6.08 -12.57
C ALA A 193 6.91 4.96 -13.53
N GLU A 194 7.79 5.28 -14.49
CA GLU A 194 8.25 4.31 -15.50
C GLU A 194 8.86 3.03 -14.89
N PRO A 195 9.78 3.11 -13.91
CA PRO A 195 10.45 1.93 -13.34
C PRO A 195 9.52 0.93 -12.66
N VAL A 196 8.32 1.36 -12.25
CA VAL A 196 7.31 0.51 -11.60
C VAL A 196 6.15 0.16 -12.52
N SER A 197 6.18 0.56 -13.80
CA SER A 197 5.04 0.36 -14.72
C SER A 197 4.63 -1.10 -14.85
N SER A 198 5.59 -2.01 -15.04
CA SER A 198 5.28 -3.45 -15.15
C SER A 198 4.71 -4.02 -13.85
N ILE A 199 5.16 -3.51 -12.70
CA ILE A 199 4.65 -3.90 -11.38
C ILE A 199 3.18 -3.54 -11.25
N LEU A 200 2.80 -2.33 -11.65
CA LEU A 200 1.43 -1.82 -11.57
C LEU A 200 0.43 -2.59 -12.44
N GLU A 201 0.90 -3.42 -13.38
CA GLU A 201 0.01 -4.29 -14.16
C GLU A 201 -0.51 -5.49 -13.39
N TRP A 202 0.26 -5.96 -12.41
CA TRP A 202 -0.08 -7.15 -11.64
C TRP A 202 -0.16 -6.91 -10.14
N HIS A 203 0.36 -5.82 -9.59
CA HIS A 203 0.26 -5.52 -8.16
C HIS A 203 -1.15 -5.00 -7.82
N PRO A 204 -1.77 -5.37 -6.68
CA PRO A 204 -3.15 -4.97 -6.35
C PRO A 204 -3.28 -3.59 -5.70
N SER A 205 -2.18 -2.84 -5.52
CA SER A 205 -2.22 -1.53 -4.85
C SER A 205 -3.04 -0.51 -5.64
N GLU A 206 -4.05 0.04 -4.98
CA GLU A 206 -4.92 1.08 -5.56
C GLU A 206 -4.32 2.48 -5.38
N ALA A 207 -3.89 2.81 -4.16
CA ALA A 207 -3.31 4.12 -3.84
C ALA A 207 -2.05 4.39 -4.67
N THR A 208 -1.10 3.45 -4.72
CA THR A 208 0.10 3.55 -5.57
C THR A 208 -0.25 3.55 -7.06
N GLY A 209 -1.29 2.83 -7.46
CA GLY A 209 -1.79 2.84 -8.84
C GLY A 209 -2.31 4.22 -9.26
N MET A 210 -3.07 4.87 -8.39
CA MET A 210 -3.56 6.25 -8.60
C MET A 210 -2.43 7.28 -8.53
N LEU A 211 -1.44 7.08 -7.65
CA LEU A 211 -0.23 7.92 -7.58
C LEU A 211 0.49 7.93 -8.94
N ALA A 212 0.74 6.75 -9.51
CA ALA A 212 1.37 6.63 -10.81
C ALA A 212 0.49 7.16 -11.96
N ALA A 213 -0.83 6.93 -11.91
CA ALA A 213 -1.76 7.46 -12.91
C ALA A 213 -1.74 9.01 -12.91
N THR A 214 -1.78 9.63 -11.74
CA THR A 214 -1.79 11.08 -11.60
C THR A 214 -0.43 11.70 -11.95
N ALA A 215 0.67 10.98 -11.72
CA ALA A 215 2.00 11.35 -12.22
C ALA A 215 2.06 11.34 -13.76
N ARG A 216 1.26 10.48 -14.41
CA ARG A 216 1.05 10.45 -15.88
C ARG A 216 0.00 11.46 -16.38
N GLY A 217 -0.55 12.29 -15.49
CA GLY A 217 -1.50 13.35 -15.82
C GLY A 217 -2.98 12.94 -15.74
N VAL A 218 -3.32 11.76 -15.23
CA VAL A 218 -4.72 11.37 -15.00
C VAL A 218 -5.34 12.26 -13.92
N ARG A 219 -6.57 12.73 -14.17
CA ARG A 219 -7.36 13.56 -13.26
C ARG A 219 -8.84 13.14 -13.30
N GLY A 220 -9.59 13.47 -12.26
CA GLY A 220 -11.02 13.17 -12.15
C GLY A 220 -11.39 12.54 -10.81
N ILE A 221 -12.27 11.54 -10.82
CA ILE A 221 -12.72 10.85 -9.61
C ILE A 221 -12.53 9.34 -9.83
N CYS A 222 -11.73 8.71 -8.99
CA CYS A 222 -11.53 7.27 -9.00
C CYS A 222 -12.41 6.61 -7.95
N GLU A 223 -13.14 5.57 -8.34
CA GLU A 223 -13.84 4.70 -7.41
C GLU A 223 -12.95 3.50 -7.06
N VAL A 224 -12.71 3.29 -5.77
CA VAL A 224 -11.91 2.18 -5.23
C VAL A 224 -12.77 1.23 -4.38
N ARG A 225 -12.12 0.22 -3.78
CA ARG A 225 -12.74 -0.82 -2.93
C ARG A 225 -13.72 -0.33 -1.86
N ASP A 226 -14.46 -1.28 -1.30
CA ASP A 226 -15.26 -1.16 -0.06
C ASP A 226 -16.24 0.02 -0.03
N ALA A 227 -17.29 -0.11 -0.84
CA ALA A 227 -18.43 0.82 -1.02
C ALA A 227 -18.23 1.98 -2.01
N GLY A 228 -17.17 1.93 -2.82
CA GLY A 228 -17.01 2.86 -3.94
C GLY A 228 -16.70 4.27 -3.48
N LEU A 229 -15.74 4.40 -2.54
CA LEU A 229 -15.29 5.69 -2.06
C LEU A 229 -14.75 6.51 -3.24
N PRO A 230 -15.33 7.68 -3.54
CA PRO A 230 -14.86 8.53 -4.62
C PRO A 230 -13.60 9.29 -4.17
N ILE A 231 -12.47 8.99 -4.80
CA ILE A 231 -11.17 9.60 -4.54
C ILE A 231 -10.89 10.64 -5.62
N PRO A 232 -10.79 11.94 -5.27
CA PRO A 232 -10.40 12.97 -6.21
C PRO A 232 -8.95 12.77 -6.68
N LEU A 233 -8.77 12.68 -8.00
CA LEU A 233 -7.47 12.68 -8.66
C LEU A 233 -7.15 14.11 -9.11
N THR A 234 -6.31 14.80 -8.34
CA THR A 234 -6.03 16.24 -8.46
C THR A 234 -4.56 16.49 -8.83
N ASP A 235 -4.17 17.77 -8.89
CA ASP A 235 -2.76 18.17 -9.07
C ASP A 235 -1.89 17.95 -7.83
N GLU A 236 -2.49 17.69 -6.67
CA GLU A 236 -1.78 17.30 -5.46
C GLU A 236 -1.58 15.78 -5.36
N SER A 237 -2.41 14.98 -6.03
CA SER A 237 -2.27 13.52 -6.01
C SER A 237 -0.89 12.95 -6.38
N PRO A 238 -0.08 13.56 -7.27
CA PRO A 238 1.27 13.06 -7.55
C PRO A 238 2.37 13.68 -6.67
N THR A 239 2.05 14.38 -5.57
CA THR A 239 3.07 15.04 -4.74
C THR A 239 3.64 14.13 -3.65
N VAL A 240 4.84 14.48 -3.19
CA VAL A 240 5.47 13.94 -1.98
C VAL A 240 5.81 15.10 -1.05
N HIS A 241 5.36 15.01 0.18
CA HIS A 241 5.62 16.00 1.22
C HIS A 241 6.47 15.38 2.32
N GLU A 242 7.42 16.16 2.84
CA GLU A 242 8.12 15.82 4.07
C GLU A 242 7.31 16.34 5.25
N VAL A 243 7.13 15.51 6.26
CA VAL A 243 6.36 15.83 7.46
C VAL A 243 7.30 15.71 8.66
N ASP A 244 7.09 16.57 9.66
CA ASP A 244 7.82 16.46 10.91
C ASP A 244 7.40 15.19 11.65
N LEU A 245 8.38 14.34 11.97
CA LEU A 245 8.15 13.02 12.58
C LEU A 245 7.55 13.15 13.99
N ASP A 246 7.98 14.15 14.76
CA ASP A 246 7.48 14.38 16.12
C ASP A 246 6.04 14.90 16.07
N ASP A 247 5.71 15.80 15.15
CA ASP A 247 4.34 16.28 14.96
C ASP A 247 3.41 15.16 14.50
N ALA A 248 3.85 14.29 13.57
CA ALA A 248 3.10 13.11 13.14
C ALA A 248 2.84 12.15 14.31
N LEU A 249 3.88 11.83 15.10
CA LEU A 249 3.72 11.00 16.29
C LEU A 249 2.79 11.65 17.32
N ASN A 250 2.94 12.95 17.59
CA ASN A 250 2.11 13.68 18.54
C ASN A 250 0.63 13.67 18.17
N ARG A 251 0.33 13.70 16.86
CA ARG A 251 -1.02 13.63 16.33
C ARG A 251 -1.60 12.22 16.39
N ASN A 252 -0.80 11.20 16.08
CA ASN A 252 -1.27 9.82 15.97
C ASN A 252 -1.45 9.17 17.36
N GLU A 253 -2.70 9.04 17.81
CA GLU A 253 -3.02 8.52 19.15
C GLU A 253 -2.69 7.03 19.24
N LEU A 254 -2.94 6.26 18.18
CA LEU A 254 -2.63 4.84 18.13
C LEU A 254 -1.13 4.60 18.22
N ALA A 255 -0.33 5.28 17.38
CA ALA A 255 1.13 5.14 17.37
C ALA A 255 1.74 5.42 18.74
N ARG A 256 1.31 6.49 19.43
CA ARG A 256 1.77 6.80 20.79
C ARG A 256 1.38 5.74 21.81
N ALA A 257 0.17 5.20 21.72
CA ALA A 257 -0.30 4.18 22.65
C ALA A 257 0.45 2.84 22.51
N ILE A 258 0.90 2.51 21.29
CA ILE A 258 1.52 1.21 21.01
C ILE A 258 3.05 1.19 21.14
N MET A 259 3.71 2.31 21.42
CA MET A 259 5.19 2.41 21.43
C MET A 259 5.89 1.35 22.31
N ALA A 260 5.26 0.96 23.42
CA ALA A 260 5.79 -0.02 24.37
C ALA A 260 5.17 -1.43 24.25
N THR A 261 4.55 -1.75 23.11
CA THR A 261 3.95 -3.06 22.87
C THR A 261 5.01 -4.09 22.47
N ALA A 262 4.88 -5.29 23.01
CA ALA A 262 5.79 -6.42 22.80
C ALA A 262 5.14 -7.55 21.97
N SER A 263 3.92 -7.34 21.47
CA SER A 263 3.26 -8.27 20.56
C SER A 263 2.25 -7.59 19.63
N LEU A 264 2.03 -8.18 18.45
CA LEU A 264 0.97 -7.74 17.53
C LEU A 264 -0.43 -7.79 18.17
N ALA A 265 -0.67 -8.74 19.07
CA ALA A 265 -1.95 -8.86 19.76
C ALA A 265 -2.25 -7.65 20.67
N GLU A 266 -1.22 -7.07 21.31
CA GLU A 266 -1.35 -5.84 22.08
C GLU A 266 -1.62 -4.64 21.17
N VAL A 267 -0.91 -4.55 20.03
CA VAL A 267 -1.15 -3.51 19.01
C VAL A 267 -2.61 -3.55 18.53
N GLU A 268 -3.13 -4.73 18.20
CA GLU A 268 -4.53 -4.91 17.82
C GLU A 268 -5.50 -4.50 18.95
N ALA A 269 -5.15 -4.74 20.22
CA ALA A 269 -6.01 -4.37 21.35
C ALA A 269 -6.14 -2.85 21.48
N PHE A 270 -5.03 -2.11 21.36
CA PHE A 270 -5.04 -0.65 21.35
C PHE A 270 -5.76 -0.08 20.12
N SER A 271 -5.59 -0.70 18.95
CA SER A 271 -6.33 -0.31 17.75
C SER A 271 -7.84 -0.39 17.97
N ARG A 272 -8.34 -1.46 18.60
CA ARG A 272 -9.76 -1.56 18.96
C ARG A 272 -10.21 -0.52 19.98
N GLU A 273 -9.37 -0.20 20.96
CA GLU A 273 -9.70 0.77 22.00
C GLU A 273 -9.78 2.20 21.44
N ILE A 274 -8.83 2.58 20.59
CA ILE A 274 -8.67 3.95 20.09
C ILE A 274 -9.49 4.17 18.83
N CYS A 275 -9.39 3.26 17.86
CA CYS A 275 -10.04 3.39 16.55
C CYS A 275 -11.43 2.74 16.52
N GLY A 276 -11.78 1.94 17.53
CA GLY A 276 -13.05 1.19 17.57
C GLY A 276 -13.05 -0.08 16.72
N PHE A 277 -11.96 -0.39 16.02
CA PHE A 277 -11.79 -1.58 15.19
C PHE A 277 -10.30 -1.96 15.05
N SER A 278 -10.02 -3.13 14.48
CA SER A 278 -8.68 -3.52 13.99
C SER A 278 -8.80 -3.92 12.52
N GLU A 279 -7.85 -3.52 11.68
CA GLU A 279 -7.78 -3.95 10.27
C GLU A 279 -7.82 -5.49 10.15
N ILE A 280 -7.15 -6.17 11.08
CA ILE A 280 -7.11 -7.64 11.09
C ILE A 280 -8.50 -8.23 11.44
N ASP A 281 -9.34 -7.54 12.23
CA ASP A 281 -10.73 -7.98 12.46
C ASP A 281 -11.56 -7.85 11.19
N TYR A 282 -11.39 -6.74 10.45
CA TYR A 282 -12.02 -6.57 9.15
C TYR A 282 -11.60 -7.68 8.18
N GLU A 283 -10.30 -8.00 8.11
CA GLU A 283 -9.80 -9.09 7.26
C GLU A 283 -10.33 -10.46 7.70
N ARG A 284 -10.39 -10.75 9.01
CA ARG A 284 -10.99 -11.99 9.54
C ARG A 284 -12.45 -12.12 9.10
N ASN A 285 -13.23 -11.05 9.21
CA ASN A 285 -14.63 -11.04 8.80
C ASN A 285 -14.79 -11.20 7.28
N LYS A 286 -13.98 -10.48 6.48
CA LYS A 286 -13.99 -10.59 5.02
C LYS A 286 -13.58 -11.98 4.55
N ALA A 287 -12.57 -12.60 5.17
CA ALA A 287 -12.14 -13.95 4.86
C ALA A 287 -13.22 -15.00 5.16
N LEU A 288 -13.99 -14.83 6.23
CA LEU A 288 -15.15 -15.69 6.52
C LEU A 288 -16.23 -15.56 5.45
N TRP A 289 -16.57 -14.32 5.08
CA TRP A 289 -17.56 -14.04 4.03
C TRP A 289 -17.13 -14.60 2.67
N LEU A 290 -15.86 -14.44 2.28
CA LEU A 290 -15.33 -14.98 1.03
C LEU A 290 -15.37 -16.50 0.98
N LYS A 291 -15.19 -17.21 2.12
CA LYS A 291 -15.34 -18.68 2.19
C LYS A 291 -16.77 -19.16 1.93
N GLU A 292 -17.76 -18.33 2.24
CA GLU A 292 -19.18 -18.65 1.99
C GLU A 292 -19.58 -18.39 0.53
N GLN A 293 -18.79 -17.61 -0.21
CA GLN A 293 -19.05 -17.30 -1.60
C GLN A 293 -18.47 -18.35 -2.54
N GLN A 294 -19.21 -18.64 -3.60
CA GLN A 294 -18.67 -19.33 -4.76
C GLN A 294 -18.22 -18.27 -5.77
N PRO A 295 -16.91 -18.04 -5.95
CA PRO A 295 -16.44 -17.07 -6.93
C PRO A 295 -16.92 -17.46 -8.33
N VAL A 296 -17.31 -16.45 -9.10
CA VAL A 296 -17.79 -16.65 -10.47
C VAL A 296 -16.58 -16.90 -11.36
N ARG A 297 -16.71 -17.87 -12.27
CA ARG A 297 -15.73 -18.05 -13.33
C ARG A 297 -15.92 -16.95 -14.37
N LEU A 298 -14.82 -16.33 -14.79
CA LEU A 298 -14.82 -15.31 -15.82
C LEU A 298 -15.43 -15.86 -17.12
N ASP A 299 -16.55 -15.26 -17.51
CA ASP A 299 -17.23 -15.44 -18.79
C ASP A 299 -17.23 -14.09 -19.54
N PRO A 300 -16.57 -13.99 -20.71
CA PRO A 300 -16.37 -12.71 -21.37
C PRO A 300 -17.65 -11.92 -21.66
N ASP A 301 -18.70 -12.59 -22.16
CA ASP A 301 -19.95 -11.93 -22.53
C ASP A 301 -20.67 -11.39 -21.29
N THR A 302 -20.75 -12.20 -20.22
CA THR A 302 -21.34 -11.79 -18.95
C THR A 302 -20.58 -10.63 -18.32
N VAL A 303 -19.24 -10.70 -18.30
CA VAL A 303 -18.36 -9.65 -17.75
C VAL A 303 -18.55 -8.32 -18.47
N LEU A 304 -18.61 -8.32 -19.80
CA LEU A 304 -18.76 -7.08 -20.57
C LEU A 304 -20.15 -6.44 -20.37
N ILE A 305 -21.20 -7.25 -20.16
CA ILE A 305 -22.54 -6.75 -19.82
C ILE A 305 -22.54 -6.12 -18.43
N GLN A 306 -21.99 -6.82 -17.43
CA GLN A 306 -21.91 -6.32 -16.05
C GLN A 306 -21.03 -5.07 -15.93
N LEU A 307 -19.92 -5.02 -16.67
CA LEU A 307 -19.08 -3.83 -16.76
C LEU A 307 -19.88 -2.63 -17.29
N GLY A 308 -20.68 -2.81 -18.33
CA GLY A 308 -21.52 -1.72 -18.87
C GLY A 308 -22.55 -1.19 -17.86
N GLN A 309 -23.11 -2.07 -17.01
CA GLN A 309 -24.00 -1.69 -15.92
C GLN A 309 -23.24 -0.89 -14.85
N PHE A 310 -22.11 -1.43 -14.38
CA PHE A 310 -21.23 -0.74 -13.43
C PHE A 310 -20.82 0.65 -13.93
N GLU A 311 -20.37 0.77 -15.17
CA GLU A 311 -19.95 2.04 -15.76
C GLU A 311 -21.10 3.04 -15.87
N ALA A 312 -22.34 2.60 -16.13
CA ALA A 312 -23.51 3.46 -16.12
C ALA A 312 -23.81 4.00 -14.73
N GLU A 313 -23.76 3.14 -13.71
CA GLU A 313 -23.97 3.54 -12.33
C GLU A 313 -22.85 4.46 -11.81
N ALA A 314 -21.59 4.13 -12.10
CA ALA A 314 -20.42 4.94 -11.74
C ALA A 314 -20.51 6.34 -12.35
N ARG A 315 -20.87 6.45 -13.64
CA ARG A 315 -21.12 7.75 -14.30
C ARG A 315 -22.21 8.56 -13.61
N SER A 316 -23.28 7.92 -13.15
CA SER A 316 -24.36 8.61 -12.44
C SER A 316 -23.90 9.24 -11.11
N ARG A 317 -22.80 8.73 -10.53
CA ARG A 317 -22.13 9.27 -9.34
C ARG A 317 -20.98 10.24 -9.67
N GLY A 318 -20.72 10.51 -10.96
CA GLY A 318 -19.63 11.38 -11.42
C GLY A 318 -18.25 10.72 -11.42
N VAL A 319 -18.18 9.40 -11.24
CA VAL A 319 -16.92 8.64 -11.29
C VAL A 319 -16.39 8.60 -12.72
N THR A 320 -15.09 8.86 -12.87
CA THR A 320 -14.41 8.86 -14.17
C THR A 320 -13.37 7.76 -14.29
N HIS A 321 -12.93 7.17 -13.18
CA HIS A 321 -11.96 6.08 -13.17
C HIS A 321 -12.32 5.01 -12.15
N THR A 322 -11.79 3.81 -12.31
CA THR A 322 -11.83 2.72 -11.32
C THR A 322 -10.54 1.91 -11.41
N THR A 323 -10.30 1.04 -10.43
CA THR A 323 -9.14 0.15 -10.39
C THR A 323 -9.51 -1.24 -10.88
N PHE A 324 -8.55 -1.99 -11.44
CA PHE A 324 -8.78 -3.40 -11.80
C PHE A 324 -9.06 -4.28 -10.59
N ARG A 325 -8.56 -3.89 -9.41
CA ARG A 325 -8.91 -4.55 -8.15
C ARG A 325 -10.39 -4.36 -7.85
N HIS A 326 -10.87 -3.12 -7.81
CA HIS A 326 -12.28 -2.81 -7.57
C HIS A 326 -13.19 -3.50 -8.60
N LEU A 327 -12.82 -3.47 -9.89
CA LEU A 327 -13.53 -4.22 -10.93
C LEU A 327 -13.59 -5.73 -10.67
N THR A 328 -12.52 -6.33 -10.12
CA THR A 328 -12.52 -7.76 -9.75
C THR A 328 -13.52 -8.02 -8.61
N GLU A 329 -13.56 -7.14 -7.61
CA GLU A 329 -14.46 -7.23 -6.45
C GLU A 329 -15.94 -7.04 -6.86
N VAL A 330 -16.28 -5.98 -7.62
CA VAL A 330 -17.68 -5.71 -8.04
C VAL A 330 -18.24 -6.74 -9.01
N LEU A 331 -17.37 -7.39 -9.79
CA LEU A 331 -17.76 -8.49 -10.69
C LEU A 331 -17.78 -9.86 -9.98
N ASN A 332 -17.49 -9.91 -8.68
CA ASN A 332 -17.47 -11.14 -7.87
C ASN A 332 -16.55 -12.23 -8.46
N LEU A 333 -15.40 -11.81 -8.99
CA LEU A 333 -14.39 -12.68 -9.56
C LEU A 333 -13.35 -13.04 -8.49
N ASP A 334 -12.84 -14.26 -8.55
CA ASP A 334 -11.69 -14.66 -7.75
C ASP A 334 -10.44 -13.81 -8.07
N GLY A 335 -9.63 -13.54 -7.06
CA GLY A 335 -8.39 -12.78 -7.17
C GLY A 335 -7.41 -13.29 -8.22
N SER A 336 -7.34 -14.61 -8.40
CA SER A 336 -6.50 -15.26 -9.41
C SER A 336 -6.91 -14.91 -10.85
N GLN A 337 -8.16 -14.48 -11.07
CA GLN A 337 -8.69 -14.12 -12.39
C GLN A 337 -8.45 -12.64 -12.75
N ARG A 338 -7.87 -11.83 -11.87
CA ARG A 338 -7.70 -10.37 -12.12
C ARG A 338 -6.88 -10.07 -13.37
N ASP A 339 -5.80 -10.81 -13.62
CA ASP A 339 -4.98 -10.58 -14.83
C ASP A 339 -5.72 -10.99 -16.11
N ASP A 340 -6.54 -12.06 -16.05
CA ASP A 340 -7.39 -12.47 -17.16
C ASP A 340 -8.50 -11.42 -17.42
N LEU A 341 -9.11 -10.87 -16.36
CA LEU A 341 -10.05 -9.73 -16.47
C LEU A 341 -9.36 -8.54 -17.12
N ARG A 342 -8.21 -8.12 -16.60
CA ARG A 342 -7.45 -6.98 -17.13
C ARG A 342 -7.16 -7.17 -18.62
N ARG A 343 -6.64 -8.33 -19.02
CA ARG A 343 -6.36 -8.66 -20.43
C ARG A 343 -7.64 -8.64 -21.29
N LEU A 344 -8.75 -9.19 -20.80
CA LEU A 344 -10.04 -9.14 -21.51
C LEU A 344 -10.51 -7.71 -21.76
N LEU A 345 -10.48 -6.86 -20.73
CA LEU A 345 -11.00 -5.49 -20.82
C LEU A 345 -10.14 -4.64 -21.76
N ILE A 346 -8.82 -4.69 -21.63
CA ILE A 346 -7.89 -3.95 -22.51
C ILE A 346 -8.02 -4.39 -23.97
N ASN A 347 -8.18 -5.69 -24.23
CA ASN A 347 -8.35 -6.19 -25.59
C ASN A 347 -9.69 -5.78 -26.21
N SER A 348 -10.72 -5.63 -25.38
CA SER A 348 -12.08 -5.33 -25.82
C SER A 348 -12.31 -3.83 -26.00
N ARG A 349 -11.73 -2.99 -25.13
CA ARG A 349 -11.90 -1.52 -25.10
C ARG A 349 -10.58 -0.82 -24.73
N PRO A 350 -9.56 -0.87 -25.61
CA PRO A 350 -8.21 -0.37 -25.30
C PRO A 350 -8.18 1.13 -24.98
N GLU A 351 -9.10 1.91 -25.54
CA GLU A 351 -9.22 3.35 -25.30
C GLU A 351 -9.64 3.72 -23.87
N GLN A 352 -10.18 2.75 -23.11
CA GLN A 352 -10.55 2.94 -21.71
C GLN A 352 -9.41 2.61 -20.75
N TYR A 353 -8.25 2.16 -21.23
CA TYR A 353 -7.12 1.86 -20.37
C TYR A 353 -6.27 3.11 -20.12
N ALA A 354 -6.37 3.67 -18.92
CA ALA A 354 -5.62 4.83 -18.44
C ALA A 354 -4.58 4.37 -17.41
N ALA A 355 -3.53 3.70 -17.90
CA ALA A 355 -2.60 2.90 -17.10
C ALA A 355 -2.18 3.52 -15.74
N PRO A 356 -2.34 2.79 -14.61
CA PRO A 356 -2.89 1.43 -14.47
C PRO A 356 -4.41 1.39 -14.21
N LEU A 357 -5.12 2.51 -14.37
CA LEU A 357 -6.55 2.63 -14.09
C LEU A 357 -7.42 2.29 -15.29
N TRP A 358 -8.71 2.05 -15.02
CA TRP A 358 -9.76 1.95 -16.02
C TRP A 358 -10.54 3.26 -16.09
N HIS A 359 -10.57 3.90 -17.26
CA HIS A 359 -11.30 5.13 -17.54
C HIS A 359 -12.74 4.83 -17.93
N ILE A 360 -13.68 5.54 -17.33
CA ILE A 360 -15.12 5.46 -17.56
C ILE A 360 -15.52 6.70 -18.37
N PRO A 361 -15.70 6.59 -19.70
CA PRO A 361 -15.93 7.74 -20.56
C PRO A 361 -17.28 8.39 -20.28
N ALA A 362 -17.37 9.71 -20.41
CA ALA A 362 -18.64 10.41 -20.34
C ALA A 362 -19.64 9.87 -21.40
N THR A 363 -20.93 9.94 -21.10
CA THR A 363 -21.98 9.59 -22.06
C THR A 363 -21.85 10.50 -23.29
N THR A 364 -21.61 9.93 -24.47
CA THR A 364 -21.61 10.65 -25.75
C THR A 364 -22.98 11.20 -26.10
#